data_AF-A0A2V4E780-F1
#
_entry.id   AF-A0A2V4E780-F1
#
_cell.length_a   1.000
_cell.length_b   1.000
_cell.length_c   1.000
_cell.angle_alpha   90.00
_cell.angle_beta   90.00
_cell.angle_gamma   90.00
#
_symmetry.space_group_name_H-M   'P 1'
#
loop_
_entity.id
_entity.type
_entity.pdbx_description
1 polymer ?
#
loop_
_entity_poly.entity_id
_entity_poly.type
_entity_poly.pdbx_seq_one_letter_code
_entity_poly.pdbx_strand_id
1 'polypeptide(L)'
;MDKVTFLLNEYFLFGKEKFQNREEIKKVHIEDQYEKDNQGNVYKHIKYLEFLLKEEVLNEKDIDLLDIEISYREYDNQRIEIKGQFYTSDGNIFEEFHIISNLENILNETKNFIEKCYIKYNEIIKNYTILK
;
A
#
# COMPACT_ATOMS: atom_id res chain seq x y z
N MET A 1 -0.14 9.06 -16.10
CA MET A 1 0.62 8.42 -15.01
C MET A 1 0.85 9.38 -13.85
N ASP A 2 1.37 10.59 -14.08
CA ASP A 2 1.71 11.58 -13.03
C ASP A 2 0.61 11.86 -11.99
N LYS A 3 -0.66 11.91 -12.41
CA LYS A 3 -1.79 12.13 -11.50
C LYS A 3 -2.01 10.97 -10.52
N VAL A 4 -1.78 9.72 -10.94
CA VAL A 4 -1.82 8.55 -10.05
C VAL A 4 -0.65 8.64 -9.06
N THR A 5 0.55 8.93 -9.55
CA THR A 5 1.74 9.12 -8.70
C THR A 5 1.53 10.22 -7.66
N PHE A 6 0.97 11.36 -8.07
CA PHE A 6 0.67 12.47 -7.17
C PHE A 6 -0.34 12.08 -6.08
N LEU A 7 -1.46 11.45 -6.48
CA LEU A 7 -2.44 10.93 -5.54
C LEU A 7 -1.79 9.98 -4.52
N LEU A 8 -1.00 9.01 -4.99
CA LEU A 8 -0.34 8.05 -4.11
C LEU A 8 0.65 8.73 -3.15
N ASN A 9 1.42 9.72 -3.62
CA ASN A 9 2.31 10.49 -2.75
C ASN A 9 1.55 11.21 -1.63
N GLU A 10 0.45 11.90 -1.96
CA GLU A 10 -0.35 12.61 -0.96
C GLU A 10 -0.95 11.64 0.07
N TYR A 11 -1.59 10.57 -0.38
CA TYR A 11 -2.25 9.63 0.52
C TYR A 11 -1.27 8.83 1.36
N PHE A 12 -0.13 8.39 0.80
CA PHE A 12 0.87 7.64 1.56
C PHE A 12 1.62 8.53 2.54
N LEU A 13 1.89 9.79 2.19
CA LEU A 13 2.44 10.76 3.15
C LEU A 13 1.47 10.99 4.31
N PHE A 14 0.19 11.21 4.02
CA PHE A 14 -0.84 11.32 5.06
C PHE A 14 -0.92 10.07 5.93
N GLY A 15 -0.87 8.88 5.32
CA GLY A 15 -0.81 7.60 6.04
C GLY A 15 0.40 7.54 6.97
N LYS A 16 1.60 7.82 6.46
CA LYS A 16 2.83 7.88 7.26
C LYS A 16 2.68 8.81 8.46
N GLU A 17 2.21 10.04 8.25
CA GLU A 17 2.00 11.01 9.33
C GLU A 17 1.02 10.51 10.39
N LYS A 18 -0.06 9.86 9.95
CA LYS A 18 -1.10 9.27 10.80
C LYS A 18 -0.60 8.11 11.65
N PHE A 19 0.24 7.22 11.10
CA PHE A 19 0.61 5.96 11.74
C PHE A 19 2.00 5.95 12.40
N GLN A 20 2.95 6.80 11.99
CA GLN A 20 4.36 6.74 12.42
C GLN A 20 4.60 6.85 13.94
N ASN A 21 3.67 7.45 14.68
CA ASN A 21 3.80 7.67 16.12
C ASN A 21 2.96 6.69 16.96
N ARG A 22 2.36 5.67 16.33
CA ARG A 22 1.58 4.67 17.05
C ARG A 22 2.49 3.78 17.89
N GLU A 23 1.97 3.30 19.00
CA GLU A 23 2.74 2.56 20.01
C GLU A 23 3.37 1.29 19.42
N GLU A 24 2.63 0.58 18.58
CA GLU A 24 3.08 -0.66 17.93
C GLU A 24 4.09 -0.46 16.80
N ILE A 25 4.19 0.75 16.24
CA ILE A 25 4.96 1.02 15.03
C ILE A 25 6.42 1.33 15.38
N LYS A 26 7.34 0.56 14.81
CA LYS A 26 8.78 0.84 14.81
C LYS A 26 9.12 1.88 13.76
N LYS A 27 8.54 1.75 12.56
CA LYS A 27 8.77 2.67 11.44
C LYS A 27 7.65 2.54 10.40
N VAL A 28 7.33 3.66 9.74
CA VAL A 28 6.56 3.65 8.48
C VAL A 28 7.46 4.09 7.33
N HIS A 29 7.58 3.25 6.31
CA HIS A 29 8.38 3.53 5.11
C HIS A 29 7.48 3.73 3.89
N ILE A 30 7.95 4.58 2.97
CA ILE A 30 7.32 4.77 1.66
C ILE A 30 8.41 4.44 0.65
N GLU A 31 8.13 3.47 -0.21
CA GLU A 31 9.07 3.01 -1.24
C GLU A 31 8.45 3.12 -2.62
N ASP A 32 9.25 3.53 -3.60
CA ASP A 32 8.91 3.51 -5.02
C ASP A 32 9.80 2.47 -5.73
N GLN A 33 9.16 1.53 -6.42
CA GLN A 33 9.82 0.53 -7.26
C GLN A 33 9.29 0.60 -8.70
N TYR A 34 10.07 0.09 -9.65
CA TYR A 34 9.75 0.13 -11.07
C TYR A 34 10.20 -1.15 -11.76
N GLU A 35 9.34 -1.70 -12.61
CA GLU A 35 9.75 -2.76 -13.55
C GLU A 35 10.12 -2.12 -14.89
N LYS A 36 11.24 -2.56 -15.45
CA LYS A 36 11.80 -2.06 -16.69
C LYS A 36 11.85 -3.15 -17.75
N ASP A 37 11.61 -2.78 -19.00
CA ASP A 37 11.76 -3.68 -20.14
C ASP A 37 13.26 -3.93 -20.47
N ASN A 38 13.53 -4.77 -21.47
CA ASN A 38 14.90 -5.08 -21.91
C ASN A 38 15.66 -3.85 -22.47
N GLN A 39 14.96 -2.76 -22.79
CA GLN A 39 15.54 -1.51 -23.25
C GLN A 39 15.75 -0.51 -22.10
N GLY A 40 15.33 -0.86 -20.88
CA GLY A 40 15.44 -0.02 -19.70
C GLY A 40 14.27 0.95 -19.50
N ASN A 41 13.22 0.88 -20.31
CA ASN A 41 12.04 1.72 -20.16
C ASN A 41 11.17 1.20 -19.03
N VAL A 42 10.71 2.09 -18.14
CA VAL A 42 9.75 1.74 -17.09
C VAL A 42 8.40 1.41 -17.74
N TYR A 43 7.89 0.21 -17.49
CA TYR A 43 6.57 -0.20 -17.97
C TYR A 43 5.57 -0.47 -16.85
N LYS A 44 6.02 -0.55 -15.59
CA LYS A 44 5.16 -0.70 -14.42
C LYS A 44 5.76 0.03 -13.23
N HIS A 45 4.91 0.75 -12.52
CA HIS A 45 5.23 1.47 -11.30
C HIS A 45 4.64 0.72 -10.12
N ILE A 46 5.38 0.66 -9.02
CA ILE A 46 4.93 0.03 -7.78
C ILE A 46 5.26 0.99 -6.64
N LYS A 47 4.31 1.20 -5.74
CA LYS A 47 4.51 2.03 -4.55
C LYS A 47 4.06 1.28 -3.32
N TYR A 48 4.87 1.35 -2.27
CA TYR A 48 4.58 0.72 -0.98
C TYR A 48 4.43 1.77 0.11
N LEU A 49 3.48 1.53 1.02
CA LEU A 49 3.46 2.09 2.36
C LEU A 49 3.59 0.93 3.34
N GLU A 50 4.77 0.83 3.94
CA GLU A 50 5.17 -0.29 4.78
C GLU A 50 5.08 0.09 6.25
N PHE A 51 4.49 -0.78 7.06
CA PHE A 51 4.36 -0.65 8.51
C PHE A 51 5.22 -1.70 9.18
N LEU A 52 6.39 -1.29 9.66
CA LEU A 52 7.25 -2.14 10.49
C LEU A 52 6.83 -2.01 11.94
N LEU A 53 6.45 -3.12 12.55
CA LEU A 53 6.06 -3.24 13.96
C LEU A 53 7.30 -3.38 14.85
N LYS A 54 7.13 -3.08 16.13
CA LYS A 54 8.16 -3.30 17.15
C LYS A 54 8.15 -4.77 17.57
N GLU A 55 9.33 -5.38 17.63
CA GLU A 55 9.50 -6.79 18.03
C GLU A 55 8.90 -7.07 19.41
N GLU A 56 9.03 -6.13 20.36
CA GLU A 56 8.52 -6.29 21.72
C GLU A 56 6.99 -6.31 21.85
N VAL A 57 6.25 -5.89 20.81
CA VAL A 57 4.78 -5.90 20.82
C VAL A 57 4.17 -7.03 20.01
N LEU A 58 4.98 -7.84 19.32
CA LEU A 58 4.48 -8.93 18.48
C LEU A 58 3.87 -10.04 19.33
N ASN A 59 2.84 -10.69 18.79
CA ASN A 59 2.29 -11.91 19.37
C ASN A 59 3.02 -13.16 18.84
N GLU A 60 2.50 -14.35 19.17
CA GLU A 60 3.10 -15.63 18.82
C GLU A 60 3.24 -15.90 17.31
N LYS A 61 2.60 -15.10 16.45
CA LYS A 61 2.73 -15.22 15.00
C LYS A 61 4.03 -14.62 14.46
N ASP A 62 4.66 -13.74 15.23
CA ASP A 62 5.95 -13.11 14.88
C ASP A 62 5.95 -12.42 13.50
N ILE A 63 4.86 -11.71 13.20
CA ILE A 63 4.69 -10.96 11.94
C ILE A 63 4.90 -9.48 12.22
N ASP A 64 5.99 -8.95 11.70
CA ASP A 64 6.46 -7.59 11.96
C ASP A 64 6.19 -6.61 10.82
N LEU A 65 5.74 -7.07 9.67
CA LEU A 65 5.58 -6.24 8.48
C LEU A 65 4.18 -6.34 7.87
N LEU A 66 3.60 -5.18 7.61
CA LEU A 66 2.38 -5.01 6.84
C LEU A 66 2.62 -4.00 5.72
N ASP A 67 2.10 -4.28 4.53
CA ASP A 67 2.33 -3.45 3.35
C ASP A 67 1.02 -3.09 2.65
N ILE A 68 0.88 -1.81 2.31
CA ILE A 68 -0.07 -1.38 1.29
C ILE A 68 0.72 -1.19 -0.01
N GLU A 69 0.57 -2.12 -0.94
CA GLU A 69 1.17 -2.08 -2.28
C GLU A 69 0.15 -1.54 -3.28
N ILE A 70 0.56 -0.59 -4.12
CA ILE A 70 -0.16 -0.19 -5.32
C ILE A 70 0.76 -0.34 -6.52
N SER A 71 0.37 -1.17 -7.49
CA SER A 71 1.06 -1.28 -8.77
C SER A 71 0.17 -0.81 -9.93
N TYR A 72 0.75 -0.06 -10.86
CA TYR A 72 0.01 0.49 -11.98
C TYR A 72 0.87 0.65 -13.23
N ARG A 73 0.22 0.58 -14.39
CA ARG A 73 0.82 0.78 -15.71
C ARG A 73 -0.19 1.31 -16.70
N GLU A 74 0.32 1.91 -17.76
CA GLU A 74 -0.48 2.17 -18.96
C GLU A 74 -0.91 0.83 -19.56
N TYR A 75 -2.21 0.67 -19.81
CA TYR A 75 -2.77 -0.52 -20.44
C TYR A 75 -2.92 -0.31 -21.96
N ASP A 76 -3.42 0.87 -22.33
CA ASP A 76 -3.41 1.42 -23.67
C ASP A 76 -3.39 2.96 -23.57
N ASN A 77 -3.38 3.65 -24.71
CA ASN A 77 -3.31 5.11 -24.79
C ASN A 77 -4.42 5.88 -24.04
N GLN A 78 -5.44 5.19 -23.50
CA GLN A 78 -6.57 5.81 -22.80
C GLN A 78 -6.83 5.24 -21.40
N ARG A 79 -6.32 4.04 -21.10
CA ARG A 79 -6.64 3.30 -19.89
C ARG A 79 -5.40 2.93 -19.09
N ILE A 80 -5.59 2.88 -17.78
CA ILE A 80 -4.58 2.49 -16.80
C ILE A 80 -5.06 1.19 -16.16
N GLU A 81 -4.14 0.25 -16.01
CA GLU A 81 -4.30 -0.90 -15.16
C GLU A 81 -3.72 -0.56 -13.78
N ILE A 82 -4.48 -0.81 -12.71
CA ILE A 82 -4.03 -0.64 -11.33
C ILE A 82 -4.46 -1.82 -10.48
N LYS A 83 -3.56 -2.27 -9.62
CA LYS A 83 -3.79 -3.27 -8.59
C LYS A 83 -3.36 -2.69 -7.25
N GLY A 84 -4.18 -2.89 -6.21
CA GLY A 84 -3.80 -2.58 -4.84
C GLY A 84 -3.99 -3.78 -3.94
N GLN A 85 -3.07 -3.97 -2.99
CA GLN A 85 -3.14 -5.04 -1.99
C GLN A 85 -2.70 -4.50 -0.62
N PHE A 86 -3.40 -4.90 0.43
CA PHE A 86 -2.99 -4.72 1.82
C PHE A 86 -2.76 -6.09 2.44
N TYR A 87 -1.52 -6.40 2.79
CA TYR A 87 -1.12 -7.73 3.23
C TYR A 87 -0.06 -7.68 4.34
N THR A 88 0.16 -8.82 4.99
CA THR A 88 1.25 -9.05 5.95
C THR A 88 2.35 -9.90 5.34
N SER A 89 3.56 -9.87 5.92
CA SER A 89 4.72 -10.63 5.41
C SER A 89 4.54 -12.16 5.34
N ASP A 90 3.53 -12.72 6.03
CA ASP A 90 3.10 -14.12 5.90
C ASP A 90 2.23 -14.41 4.65
N GLY A 91 1.93 -13.38 3.85
CA GLY A 91 1.12 -13.47 2.64
C GLY A 91 -0.39 -13.38 2.86
N ASN A 92 -0.87 -13.12 4.08
CA ASN A 92 -2.30 -12.89 4.31
C ASN A 92 -2.75 -11.56 3.72
N ILE A 93 -3.73 -11.59 2.80
CA ILE A 93 -4.29 -10.40 2.14
C ILE A 93 -5.60 -10.00 2.83
N PHE A 94 -5.71 -8.74 3.24
CA PHE A 94 -6.88 -8.19 3.94
C PHE A 94 -7.78 -7.33 3.07
N GLU A 95 -7.22 -6.72 2.04
CA GLU A 95 -7.94 -5.92 1.06
C GLU A 95 -7.20 -5.99 -0.26
N GLU A 96 -7.94 -6.13 -1.35
CA GLU A 96 -7.36 -6.07 -2.68
C GLU A 96 -8.35 -5.53 -3.71
N PHE A 97 -7.81 -4.90 -4.74
CA PHE A 97 -8.58 -4.55 -5.92
C PHE A 97 -7.70 -4.61 -7.17
N HIS A 98 -8.36 -4.82 -8.30
CA HIS A 98 -7.72 -4.80 -9.62
C HIS A 98 -8.71 -4.26 -10.63
N ILE A 99 -8.35 -3.18 -11.32
CA ILE A 99 -9.21 -2.56 -12.33
C ILE A 99 -8.39 -2.06 -13.52
N ILE A 100 -9.02 -2.05 -14.69
CA ILE A 100 -8.52 -1.40 -15.90
C ILE A 100 -9.57 -0.37 -16.31
N SER A 101 -9.24 0.91 -16.21
CA SER A 101 -10.22 1.97 -16.42
C SER A 101 -9.59 3.27 -16.88
N ASN A 102 -10.42 4.28 -17.13
CA ASN A 102 -9.96 5.64 -17.39
C ASN A 102 -9.38 6.26 -16.10
N LEU A 103 -8.63 7.34 -16.26
CA LEU A 103 -7.95 8.00 -15.14
C LEU A 103 -8.89 8.43 -14.00
N GLU A 104 -10.07 8.96 -14.30
CA GLU A 104 -11.00 9.44 -13.27
C GLU A 104 -11.45 8.31 -12.35
N ASN A 105 -11.88 7.19 -12.93
CA ASN A 105 -12.27 6.01 -12.18
C ASN A 105 -11.08 5.44 -11.38
N ILE A 106 -9.88 5.42 -11.98
CA ILE A 106 -8.66 4.93 -11.32
C ILE A 106 -8.35 5.75 -10.07
N LEU A 107 -8.43 7.08 -10.14
CA LEU A 107 -8.18 7.96 -9.00
C LEU A 107 -9.19 7.73 -7.87
N ASN A 108 -10.48 7.60 -8.22
CA ASN A 108 -11.55 7.36 -7.26
C ASN A 108 -11.41 6.01 -6.55
N GLU A 109 -11.19 4.93 -7.30
CA GLU A 109 -11.04 3.58 -6.73
C GLU A 109 -9.77 3.44 -5.90
N THR A 110 -8.65 4.05 -6.34
CA THR A 110 -7.40 4.04 -5.58
C THR A 110 -7.55 4.77 -4.25
N LYS A 111 -8.20 5.94 -4.25
CA LYS A 111 -8.51 6.67 -3.02
C LYS A 111 -9.35 5.81 -2.07
N ASN A 112 -10.46 5.26 -2.56
CA ASN A 112 -11.38 4.45 -1.76
C ASN A 112 -10.66 3.23 -1.16
N PHE A 113 -9.79 2.58 -1.93
CA PHE A 113 -8.98 1.47 -1.45
C PHE A 113 -8.04 1.88 -0.31
N ILE A 114 -7.26 2.96 -0.48
CA ILE A 114 -6.31 3.40 0.55
C ILE A 114 -7.05 3.77 1.85
N GLU A 115 -8.17 4.49 1.74
CA GLU A 115 -9.00 4.83 2.89
C GLU A 115 -9.52 3.59 3.62
N LYS A 116 -9.98 2.56 2.89
CA LYS A 116 -10.37 1.27 3.47
C LYS A 116 -9.21 0.59 4.19
N CYS A 117 -8.01 0.59 3.62
CA CYS A 117 -6.82 0.00 4.25
C CYS A 117 -6.50 0.70 5.57
N TYR A 118 -6.57 2.03 5.61
CA TYR A 118 -6.34 2.81 6.83
C TYR A 118 -7.37 2.57 7.93
N ILE A 119 -8.61 2.25 7.56
CA ILE A 119 -9.66 1.85 8.51
C ILE A 119 -9.37 0.44 9.03
N LYS A 120 -9.14 -0.51 8.11
CA LYS A 120 -8.87 -1.92 8.40
C LYS A 120 -7.62 -2.14 9.26
N TYR A 121 -6.60 -1.29 9.12
CA TYR A 121 -5.38 -1.37 9.92
C TYR A 121 -5.67 -1.54 11.42
N ASN A 122 -6.66 -0.80 11.97
CA ASN A 122 -7.01 -0.86 13.39
C ASN A 122 -7.57 -2.22 13.83
N GLU A 123 -8.21 -2.94 12.91
CA GLU A 123 -8.77 -4.27 13.17
C GLU A 123 -7.68 -5.32 13.05
N ILE A 124 -6.83 -5.19 12.03
CA ILE A 124 -5.77 -6.14 11.70
C ILE A 124 -4.68 -6.14 12.75
N ILE A 125 -4.25 -4.98 13.24
CA ILE A 125 -3.10 -4.87 14.14
C ILE A 125 -3.29 -5.63 15.46
N LYS A 126 -4.54 -5.79 15.90
CA LYS A 126 -4.90 -6.58 17.09
C LYS A 126 -4.64 -8.07 16.92
N ASN A 127 -4.55 -8.56 15.68
CA ASN A 127 -4.30 -9.96 15.38
C ASN A 127 -2.80 -10.32 15.35
N TYR A 128 -1.93 -9.31 15.46
CA TYR A 128 -0.47 -9.44 15.34
C TYR A 128 0.29 -8.84 16.52
N THR A 129 -0.40 -8.13 17.41
CA THR A 129 0.21 -7.49 18.58
C THR A 129 -0.40 -7.98 19.88
N ILE A 130 0.36 -7.89 20.98
CA ILE A 130 -0.10 -8.17 22.35
C ILE A 130 -0.70 -6.94 23.05
N LEU A 131 -0.76 -5.81 22.35
CA LEU A 131 -1.37 -4.58 22.85
C LEU A 131 -2.90 -4.76 22.92
N LYS A 132 -3.51 -4.25 24.00
CA LYS A 132 -4.95 -4.40 24.27
C LYS A 132 -5.77 -3.23 23.74
#